data_AF-A0A3D2ALL3-F1
#
_entry.id   AF-A0A3D2ALL3-F1
#
_cell.length_a   1.000
_cell.length_b   1.000
_cell.length_c   1.000
_cell.angle_alpha   90.00
_cell.angle_beta   90.00
_cell.angle_gamma   90.00
#
_symmetry.space_group_name_H-M   'P 1'
#
loop_
_entity.id
_entity.type
_entity.pdbx_description
1 polymer ?
#
loop_
_entity_poly.entity_id
_entity_poly.type
_entity_poly.pdbx_seq_one_letter_code
_entity_poly.pdbx_strand_id
1 'polypeptide(L)'
;MWPGGCTIQESEWAKGHKEGRIIDTLEPVMTQHRLVMDEALIRSDVRSTDHVYSLMYQLTHITRDRGCLKHDDRVDALAGAVAYWQKSMGQSVAEARQGVLDSRWEQEIEDFMEMAQGGFAGRGLGSNVISLRGRRRADGSRSVVTQRDV
;
A
#
# COMPACT_ATOMS: atom_id res chain seq x y z
N MET A 1 0.22 38.08 -21.74
CA MET A 1 1.57 37.51 -21.54
C MET A 1 1.70 37.22 -20.06
N TRP A 2 1.81 35.96 -19.66
CA TRP A 2 1.87 35.58 -18.23
C TRP A 2 3.19 36.10 -17.64
N PRO A 3 3.20 36.80 -16.48
CA PRO A 3 4.40 37.45 -15.94
C PRO A 3 5.39 36.45 -15.31
N GLY A 4 4.94 35.24 -15.01
CA GLY A 4 5.83 34.12 -14.70
C GLY A 4 6.31 33.49 -15.99
N GLY A 5 7.60 33.62 -16.28
CA GLY A 5 8.23 32.88 -17.38
C GLY A 5 7.94 31.38 -17.26
N CYS A 6 8.02 30.65 -18.38
CA CYS A 6 7.95 29.20 -18.40
C CYS A 6 9.11 28.63 -17.57
N THR A 7 8.87 28.41 -16.27
CA THR A 7 9.84 27.80 -15.36
C THR A 7 9.55 26.31 -15.42
N ILE A 8 10.42 25.59 -16.13
CA ILE A 8 10.38 24.13 -16.15
C ILE A 8 10.70 23.67 -14.73
N GLN A 9 9.66 23.27 -13.99
CA GLN A 9 9.86 22.48 -12.78
C GLN A 9 10.31 21.09 -13.22
N GLU A 10 11.62 20.86 -13.17
CA GLU A 10 12.14 19.51 -13.28
C GLU A 10 11.51 18.68 -12.17
N SER A 11 10.80 17.66 -12.57
CA SER A 11 10.12 16.80 -11.63
C SER A 11 11.09 15.71 -11.19
N GLU A 12 11.24 15.54 -9.87
CA GLU A 12 12.25 14.62 -9.27
C GLU A 12 12.12 13.17 -9.78
N TRP A 13 10.97 12.79 -10.35
CA TRP A 13 10.72 11.47 -10.96
C TRP A 13 11.30 11.31 -12.38
N ALA A 14 11.84 12.37 -12.98
CA ALA A 14 12.48 12.33 -14.30
C ALA A 14 13.94 11.88 -14.27
N LYS A 15 14.53 11.65 -13.08
CA LYS A 15 15.90 11.13 -12.94
C LYS A 15 15.92 9.61 -13.19
N GLY A 16 16.35 9.19 -14.38
CA GLY A 16 16.67 7.78 -14.66
C GLY A 16 16.27 7.31 -16.06
N HIS A 17 16.65 6.06 -16.36
CA HIS A 17 16.22 5.36 -17.58
C HIS A 17 14.75 4.91 -17.44
N LYS A 18 13.97 5.03 -18.51
CA LYS A 18 12.55 4.67 -18.50
C LYS A 18 12.36 3.19 -18.17
N GLU A 19 13.25 2.34 -18.68
CA GLU A 19 13.24 0.89 -18.51
C GLU A 19 13.48 0.51 -17.05
N GLY A 20 14.44 1.19 -16.39
CA GLY A 20 14.69 1.03 -14.97
C GLY A 20 13.46 1.34 -14.12
N ARG A 21 12.78 2.46 -14.41
CA ARG A 21 11.56 2.84 -13.67
C ARG A 21 10.44 1.81 -13.81
N ILE A 22 10.22 1.29 -15.02
CA ILE A 22 9.22 0.25 -15.25
C ILE A 22 9.59 -1.01 -14.45
N ILE A 23 10.84 -1.47 -14.52
CA ILE A 23 11.31 -2.64 -13.77
C ILE A 23 11.11 -2.43 -12.27
N ASP A 24 11.52 -1.29 -11.73
CA ASP A 24 11.45 -1.02 -10.29
C ASP A 24 10.00 -1.02 -9.77
N THR A 25 9.01 -0.67 -10.62
CA THR A 25 7.59 -0.80 -10.26
C THR A 25 7.03 -2.22 -10.38
N LEU A 26 7.48 -3.00 -11.37
CA LEU A 26 6.94 -4.34 -11.65
C LEU A 26 7.62 -5.45 -10.82
N GLU A 27 8.92 -5.32 -10.56
CA GLU A 27 9.75 -6.26 -9.79
C GLU A 27 9.10 -6.68 -8.45
N PRO A 28 8.64 -5.75 -7.57
CA PRO A 28 8.06 -6.14 -6.30
C PRO A 28 6.76 -6.94 -6.45
N VAL A 29 5.93 -6.62 -7.45
CA VAL A 29 4.62 -7.26 -7.65
C VAL A 29 4.78 -8.67 -8.24
N MET A 30 5.73 -8.83 -9.17
CA MET A 30 6.04 -10.13 -9.76
C MET A 30 6.73 -11.05 -8.75
N THR A 31 7.66 -10.53 -7.95
CA THR A 31 8.34 -11.30 -6.88
C THR A 31 7.36 -11.83 -5.84
N GLN A 32 6.30 -11.07 -5.57
CA GLN A 32 5.27 -11.44 -4.61
C GLN A 32 4.16 -12.28 -5.23
N HIS A 33 4.27 -12.67 -6.52
CA HIS A 33 3.28 -13.43 -7.26
C HIS A 33 1.86 -12.84 -7.18
N ARG A 34 1.75 -11.51 -7.08
CA ARG A 34 0.45 -10.82 -6.97
C ARG A 34 -0.11 -10.32 -8.31
N LEU A 35 0.69 -10.39 -9.37
CA LEU A 35 0.22 -10.08 -10.72
C LEU A 35 -0.49 -11.30 -11.30
N VAL A 36 -1.81 -11.20 -11.47
CA VAL A 36 -2.63 -12.22 -12.14
C VAL A 36 -3.06 -11.67 -13.50
N MET A 37 -2.92 -12.48 -14.54
CA MET A 37 -3.30 -12.14 -15.91
C MET A 37 -4.32 -13.15 -16.43
N ASP A 38 -5.26 -12.67 -17.24
CA ASP A 38 -6.26 -13.51 -17.88
C ASP A 38 -5.62 -14.41 -18.96
N GLU A 39 -6.03 -15.68 -19.02
CA GLU A 39 -5.47 -16.65 -19.95
C GLU A 39 -5.84 -16.34 -21.40
N ALA A 40 -7.04 -15.79 -21.65
CA ALA A 40 -7.47 -15.46 -23.00
C ALA A 40 -6.62 -14.31 -23.57
N LEU A 41 -6.27 -13.33 -22.74
CA LEU A 41 -5.33 -12.26 -23.11
C LEU A 41 -3.99 -12.86 -23.56
N ILE A 42 -3.38 -13.75 -22.77
CA ILE A 42 -2.09 -14.38 -23.09
C ILE A 42 -2.18 -15.14 -24.42
N ARG A 43 -3.24 -15.92 -24.62
CA ARG A 43 -3.45 -16.70 -25.84
C ARG A 43 -3.63 -15.80 -27.07
N SER A 44 -4.30 -14.67 -26.91
CA SER A 44 -4.46 -13.69 -28.00
C SER A 44 -3.15 -12.99 -28.34
N ASP A 45 -2.33 -12.72 -27.33
CA ASP A 45 -1.04 -12.03 -27.46
C ASP A 45 -0.02 -12.91 -28.20
N VAL A 46 0.04 -14.21 -27.87
CA VAL A 46 0.91 -15.19 -28.54
C VAL A 46 0.52 -15.40 -30.01
N ARG A 47 -0.77 -15.30 -30.33
CA ARG A 47 -1.28 -15.46 -31.72
C ARG A 47 -1.06 -14.22 -32.58
N SER A 48 -0.70 -13.08 -31.98
CA SER A 48 -0.47 -11.85 -32.74
C SER A 48 0.80 -11.96 -33.59
N THR A 49 0.73 -11.50 -34.83
CA THR A 49 1.88 -11.54 -35.77
C THR A 49 2.96 -10.53 -35.39
N ASP A 50 2.58 -9.41 -34.76
CA ASP A 50 3.49 -8.35 -34.33
C ASP A 50 4.00 -8.58 -32.91
N HIS A 51 4.97 -9.48 -32.79
CA HIS A 51 5.58 -9.85 -31.51
C HIS A 51 6.27 -8.66 -30.80
N VAL A 52 6.68 -7.62 -31.52
CA VAL A 52 7.35 -6.44 -30.91
C VAL A 52 6.40 -5.64 -30.00
N TYR A 53 5.10 -5.71 -30.26
CA TYR A 53 4.07 -5.04 -29.45
C TYR A 53 3.37 -5.99 -28.46
N SER A 54 3.76 -7.26 -28.43
CA SER A 54 3.18 -8.25 -27.50
C SER A 54 3.64 -7.98 -26.07
N LEU A 55 2.70 -8.04 -25.13
CA LEU A 55 2.98 -7.82 -23.71
C LEU A 55 3.96 -8.87 -23.17
N MET A 56 3.76 -10.14 -23.54
CA MET A 56 4.61 -11.25 -23.10
C MET A 56 6.03 -11.13 -23.66
N TYR A 57 6.17 -10.71 -24.91
CA TYR A 57 7.48 -10.45 -25.51
C TYR A 57 8.20 -9.31 -24.79
N GLN A 58 7.50 -8.20 -24.55
CA GLN A 58 8.07 -7.04 -23.87
C GLN A 58 8.48 -7.37 -22.42
N LEU A 59 7.67 -8.15 -21.70
CA LEU A 59 7.94 -8.54 -20.32
C LEU A 59 9.16 -9.48 -20.18
N THR A 60 9.41 -10.33 -21.18
CA THR A 60 10.53 -11.29 -21.15
C THR A 60 11.86 -10.69 -21.60
N HIS A 61 11.82 -9.59 -22.36
CA HIS A 61 13.02 -8.95 -22.93
C HIS A 61 13.40 -7.62 -22.24
N ILE A 62 12.64 -7.19 -21.23
CA ILE A 62 12.96 -5.98 -20.48
C ILE A 62 14.21 -6.19 -19.62
N THR A 63 15.17 -5.27 -19.75
CA THR A 63 16.40 -5.24 -18.95
C THR A 63 16.68 -3.80 -18.50
N ARG A 64 17.58 -3.62 -17.53
CA ARG A 64 17.99 -2.28 -17.06
C ARG A 64 18.86 -1.52 -18.07
N ASP A 65 19.26 -2.18 -19.16
CA ASP A 65 20.06 -1.57 -20.22
C ASP A 65 19.22 -0.62 -21.08
N ARG A 66 19.84 0.50 -21.48
CA ARG A 66 19.20 1.52 -22.29
C ARG A 66 18.86 0.98 -23.67
N GLY A 67 17.59 1.08 -24.07
CA GLY A 67 17.15 0.69 -25.41
C GLY A 67 17.03 -0.81 -25.64
N CYS A 68 16.85 -1.60 -24.56
CA CYS A 68 16.61 -3.04 -24.65
C CYS A 68 15.33 -3.41 -25.42
N LEU A 69 14.35 -2.50 -25.47
CA LEU A 69 13.07 -2.67 -26.15
C LEU A 69 12.86 -1.57 -27.18
N LYS A 70 12.38 -1.96 -28.37
CA LYS A 70 12.01 -1.02 -29.44
C LYS A 70 10.72 -0.26 -29.11
N HIS A 71 9.76 -0.94 -28.48
CA HIS A 71 8.48 -0.42 -28.04
C HIS A 71 8.19 -0.91 -26.62
N ASP A 72 7.73 -0.02 -25.75
CA ASP A 72 7.42 -0.27 -24.34
C ASP A 72 5.97 0.07 -23.98
N ASP A 73 5.12 0.40 -24.96
CA ASP A 73 3.79 0.97 -24.73
C ASP A 73 2.89 0.15 -23.79
N ARG A 74 2.85 -1.18 -23.95
CA ARG A 74 1.97 -2.03 -23.12
C ARG A 74 2.53 -2.28 -21.73
N VAL A 75 3.85 -2.46 -21.63
CA VAL A 75 4.53 -2.68 -20.35
C VAL A 75 4.58 -1.39 -19.52
N ASP A 76 4.74 -0.23 -20.16
CA ASP A 76 4.68 1.08 -19.48
C ASP A 76 3.25 1.36 -18.98
N ALA A 77 2.23 1.06 -19.78
CA ALA A 77 0.84 1.15 -19.32
C ALA A 77 0.54 0.23 -18.13
N LEU A 78 1.07 -1.00 -18.15
CA LEU A 78 0.96 -1.93 -17.02
C LEU A 78 1.68 -1.40 -15.78
N ALA A 79 2.90 -0.90 -15.92
CA ALA A 79 3.67 -0.30 -14.83
C ALA A 79 2.94 0.90 -14.21
N GLY A 80 2.38 1.78 -15.04
CA GLY A 80 1.58 2.93 -14.58
C GLY A 80 0.33 2.49 -13.79
N ALA A 81 -0.39 1.50 -14.28
CA ALA A 81 -1.55 0.94 -13.58
C ALA A 81 -1.14 0.32 -12.23
N VAL A 82 -0.06 -0.45 -12.21
CA VAL A 82 0.48 -1.08 -11.00
C VAL A 82 0.93 -0.02 -9.98
N ALA A 83 1.61 1.03 -10.41
CA ALA A 83 2.04 2.13 -9.54
C ALA A 83 0.84 2.85 -8.90
N TYR A 84 -0.22 3.09 -9.67
CA TYR A 84 -1.47 3.65 -9.16
C TYR A 84 -2.09 2.78 -8.06
N TRP A 85 -2.21 1.47 -8.32
CA TRP A 85 -2.78 0.53 -7.35
C TRP A 85 -1.89 0.35 -6.11
N GLN A 86 -0.57 0.33 -6.25
CA GLN A 86 0.35 0.30 -5.11
C GLN A 86 0.14 1.51 -4.18
N LYS A 87 0.00 2.71 -4.76
CA LYS A 87 -0.29 3.92 -3.98
C LYS A 87 -1.64 3.84 -3.29
N SER A 88 -2.69 3.43 -4.01
CA SER A 88 -4.04 3.33 -3.45
C SER A 88 -4.12 2.30 -2.31
N MET A 89 -3.55 1.12 -2.49
CA MET A 89 -3.49 0.10 -1.43
C MET A 89 -2.64 0.54 -0.24
N GLY A 90 -1.52 1.23 -0.49
CA GLY A 90 -0.68 1.78 0.58
C GLY A 90 -1.40 2.83 1.44
N GLN A 91 -2.24 3.66 0.81
CA GLN A 91 -3.09 4.62 1.52
C GLN A 91 -4.11 3.90 2.41
N SER A 92 -4.77 2.85 1.92
CA SER A 92 -5.74 2.09 2.71
C SER A 92 -5.12 1.42 3.94
N VAL A 93 -3.88 0.91 3.84
CA VAL A 93 -3.17 0.32 5.00
C VAL A 93 -2.79 1.39 6.03
N ALA A 94 -2.36 2.57 5.59
CA ALA A 94 -2.01 3.67 6.49
C ALA A 94 -3.23 4.19 7.25
N GLU A 95 -4.37 4.36 6.56
CA GLU A 95 -5.64 4.76 7.15
C GLU A 95 -6.14 3.72 8.16
N ALA A 96 -6.12 2.43 7.79
CA ALA A 96 -6.49 1.35 8.72
C ALA A 96 -5.58 1.32 9.96
N ARG A 97 -4.27 1.60 9.79
CA ARG A 97 -3.33 1.69 10.91
C ARG A 97 -3.64 2.88 11.81
N GLN A 98 -3.97 4.04 11.25
CA GLN A 98 -4.37 5.22 12.02
C GLN A 98 -5.65 4.94 12.82
N GLY A 99 -6.67 4.35 12.22
CA GLY A 99 -7.89 3.99 12.95
C GLY A 99 -7.64 3.08 14.16
N VAL A 100 -6.72 2.11 14.05
CA VAL A 100 -6.33 1.25 15.19
C VAL A 100 -5.60 2.03 16.29
N LEU A 101 -4.75 3.00 15.91
CA LEU A 101 -4.09 3.87 16.87
C LEU A 101 -5.14 4.75 17.55
N ASP A 102 -5.97 5.47 16.79
CA ASP A 102 -6.98 6.39 17.33
C ASP A 102 -7.92 5.69 18.32
N SER A 103 -8.41 4.48 18.01
CA SER A 103 -9.23 3.71 18.96
C SER A 103 -8.49 3.30 20.24
N ARG A 104 -7.18 3.06 20.19
CA ARG A 104 -6.37 2.80 21.39
C ARG A 104 -6.17 4.07 22.21
N TRP A 105 -5.93 5.19 21.53
CA TRP A 105 -5.83 6.50 22.19
C TRP A 105 -7.12 6.88 22.90
N GLU A 106 -8.28 6.63 22.28
CA GLU A 106 -9.59 6.84 22.90
C GLU A 106 -9.78 5.98 24.15
N GLN A 107 -9.38 4.70 24.11
CA GLN A 107 -9.44 3.80 25.28
C GLN A 107 -8.53 4.28 26.43
N GLU A 108 -7.31 4.71 26.13
CA GLU A 108 -6.40 5.24 27.15
C GLU A 108 -6.93 6.54 27.78
N ILE A 109 -7.55 7.41 26.99
CA ILE A 109 -8.21 8.62 27.48
C ILE A 109 -9.39 8.25 28.38
N GLU A 110 -10.22 7.29 27.98
CA GLU A 110 -11.37 6.83 28.77
C GLU A 110 -10.92 6.22 30.11
N ASP A 111 -9.93 5.33 30.10
CA ASP A 111 -9.32 4.75 31.31
C ASP A 111 -8.72 5.84 32.22
N PHE A 112 -8.07 6.86 31.65
CA PHE A 112 -7.55 8.01 32.40
C PHE A 112 -8.67 8.86 33.01
N MET A 113 -9.74 9.14 32.26
CA MET A 113 -10.90 9.86 32.76
C MET A 113 -11.61 9.09 33.87
N GLU A 114 -11.77 7.77 33.75
CA GLU A 114 -12.34 6.91 34.79
C GLU A 114 -11.46 6.90 36.05
N MET A 115 -10.14 6.78 35.90
CA MET A 115 -9.20 6.89 37.02
C MET A 115 -9.25 8.26 37.70
N ALA A 116 -9.34 9.35 36.92
CA ALA A 116 -9.41 10.71 37.45
C ALA A 116 -10.76 11.00 38.13
N GLN A 117 -11.88 10.56 37.56
CA GLN A 117 -13.21 10.68 38.16
C GLN A 117 -13.37 9.79 39.39
N GLY A 118 -12.82 8.57 39.38
CA GLY A 118 -12.81 7.65 40.52
C GLY A 118 -11.80 8.03 41.61
N GLY A 119 -10.88 8.95 41.34
CA GLY A 119 -9.72 9.27 42.18
C GLY A 119 -9.73 10.63 42.88
N PHE A 120 -10.70 11.52 42.65
CA PHE A 120 -10.77 12.82 43.34
C PHE A 120 -11.99 12.99 44.27
N ALA A 121 -12.89 12.01 44.32
CA ALA A 121 -13.99 11.95 45.28
C ALA A 121 -13.65 11.03 46.46
N GLY A 122 -12.76 11.50 47.34
CA GLY A 122 -12.69 11.06 48.74
C GLY A 122 -12.07 9.69 49.01
N ARG A 123 -10.74 9.66 49.21
CA ARG A 123 -10.14 8.75 50.20
C ARG A 123 -8.80 9.28 50.70
N GLY A 124 -8.84 9.89 51.88
CA GLY A 124 -7.69 9.86 52.76
C GLY A 124 -7.40 8.42 53.21
N LEU A 125 -6.15 8.20 53.61
CA LEU A 125 -5.57 7.03 54.28
C LEU A 125 -5.11 5.87 53.39
N GLY A 126 -3.80 5.64 53.46
CA GLY A 126 -3.28 4.31 53.74
C GLY A 126 -2.57 3.62 52.59
N SER A 127 -1.24 3.66 52.64
CA SER A 127 -0.34 2.60 52.18
C SER A 127 -1.03 1.23 52.16
N ASN A 128 -1.18 0.62 50.97
CA ASN A 128 -0.85 -0.79 50.76
C ASN A 128 -1.02 -1.23 49.29
N VAL A 129 0.09 -1.78 48.78
CA VAL A 129 0.21 -2.91 47.85
C VAL A 129 -0.65 -2.87 46.58
N ILE A 130 0.03 -2.55 45.48
CA ILE A 130 -0.34 -2.92 44.11
C ILE A 130 -0.38 -4.46 44.04
N SER A 131 -1.57 -5.06 44.16
CA SER A 131 -1.78 -6.42 43.70
C SER A 131 -2.14 -6.37 42.22
N LEU A 132 -1.20 -6.72 41.35
CA LEU A 132 -1.46 -7.14 39.97
C LEU A 132 -2.35 -8.40 40.02
N ARG A 133 -3.66 -8.20 40.12
CA ARG A 133 -4.63 -9.28 40.00
C ARG A 133 -4.94 -9.45 38.52
N GLY A 134 -4.25 -10.42 37.91
CA GLY A 134 -4.48 -10.88 36.55
C GLY A 134 -5.97 -11.09 36.29
N ARG A 135 -6.54 -10.20 35.47
CA ARG A 135 -7.91 -10.32 34.98
C ARG A 135 -7.84 -10.98 33.60
N ARG A 136 -7.83 -12.31 33.59
CA ARG A 136 -8.20 -13.09 32.39
C ARG A 136 -9.59 -12.63 31.96
N ARG A 137 -9.70 -11.97 30.80
CA ARG A 137 -10.96 -11.90 30.06
C ARG A 137 -10.80 -12.74 28.80
N ALA A 138 -11.41 -13.92 28.85
CA ALA A 138 -11.93 -14.56 27.66
C ALA A 138 -13.05 -13.65 27.14
N ASP A 139 -12.78 -12.91 26.08
CA ASP A 139 -13.80 -12.41 25.18
C ASP A 139 -13.45 -12.93 23.79
N GLY A 140 -14.15 -13.99 23.41
CA GLY A 140 -14.24 -14.43 22.04
C GLY A 140 -15.21 -13.54 21.28
N SER A 141 -14.81 -12.30 21.00
CA SER A 141 -15.43 -11.49 19.96
C SER A 141 -14.69 -11.74 18.67
N ARG A 142 -15.24 -12.68 17.89
CA ARG A 142 -14.96 -12.81 16.46
C ARG A 142 -15.15 -11.44 15.82
N SER A 143 -14.05 -10.77 15.47
CA SER A 143 -14.12 -9.73 14.45
C SER A 143 -14.49 -10.41 13.15
N VAL A 144 -15.76 -10.28 12.77
CA VAL A 144 -16.23 -10.60 11.42
C VAL A 144 -15.50 -9.62 10.50
N VAL A 145 -14.38 -10.10 9.95
CA VAL A 145 -13.77 -9.52 8.76
C VAL A 145 -14.82 -9.63 7.67
N THR A 146 -15.44 -8.52 7.31
CA THR A 146 -16.31 -8.39 6.14
C THR A 146 -15.44 -8.63 4.90
N GLN A 147 -15.31 -9.89 4.55
CA GLN A 147 -14.92 -10.35 3.23
C GLN A 147 -16.01 -9.88 2.27
N ARG A 148 -15.73 -8.80 1.51
CA ARG A 148 -16.49 -8.44 0.33
C ARG A 148 -15.86 -9.19 -0.85
N ASP A 149 -16.40 -10.36 -1.14
CA ASP A 149 -16.31 -10.96 -2.47
C ASP A 149 -17.43 -10.35 -3.32
N VAL A 150 -17.06 -9.54 -4.34
CA VAL A 150 -17.36 -9.70 -5.77
C VAL A 150 -16.39 -8.79 -6.53
#